data_AF-A0A2N2DIP0-F1
#
_entry.id   AF-A0A2N2DIP0-F1
#
_cell.length_a   1.000
_cell.length_b   1.000
_cell.length_c   1.000
_cell.angle_alpha   90.00
_cell.angle_beta   90.00
_cell.angle_gamma   90.00
#
_symmetry.space_group_name_H-M   'P 1'
#
loop_
_entity.id
_entity.type
_entity.pdbx_description
1 polymer ?
#
loop_
_entity_poly.entity_id
_entity_poly.type
_entity_poly.pdbx_seq_one_letter_code
_entity_poly.pdbx_strand_id
1 'polypeptide(L)'
;MFNGLAFQYLWPNSPWWGNNAINFFMFFACFSVILFARNILPVKEHAPCLDKFLRLLMIFTAFMIPVALVIHFTSAMKMGITTVMITAGIILPAVLISWRKNYRPARYLFLAWVFLSAGTVSTIGRSLGVFPDNLATLYGIQIGSTLEVILLSLGLADYMYVLQKGKEEAEVRNRTLEAESQKRLLAETLNELSKATAVSGRIESISKNLLVYIKKLVSYHHACVLLKQKDVFRYMACCNDNGSLARNKGKQEGELREELFLKVLEEKQP
;
A
#
# COMPACT_ATOMS: atom_id res chain seq x y z
N MET A 1 -29.20 5.53 -39.09
CA MET A 1 -30.55 6.14 -38.93
C MET A 1 -30.86 7.22 -39.94
N PHE A 2 -29.92 8.12 -40.26
CA PHE A 2 -30.18 9.33 -41.08
C PHE A 2 -30.83 9.12 -42.46
N ASN A 3 -30.70 7.96 -43.08
CA ASN A 3 -31.24 7.71 -44.43
C ASN A 3 -32.43 6.74 -44.48
N GLY A 4 -33.05 6.37 -43.36
CA GLY A 4 -34.17 5.40 -43.33
C GLY A 4 -33.79 3.95 -43.69
N LEU A 5 -32.58 3.73 -44.23
CA LEU A 5 -32.06 2.43 -44.67
C LEU A 5 -32.09 1.33 -43.59
N ALA A 6 -31.95 1.70 -42.31
CA ALA A 6 -32.03 0.74 -41.21
C ALA A 6 -33.43 0.09 -41.12
N PHE A 7 -34.48 0.86 -41.42
CA PHE A 7 -35.85 0.36 -41.46
C PHE A 7 -36.10 -0.55 -42.67
N GLN A 8 -35.39 -0.29 -43.76
CA GLN A 8 -35.51 -1.07 -45.00
C GLN A 8 -34.75 -2.40 -44.96
N TYR A 9 -33.59 -2.47 -44.30
CA TYR A 9 -32.73 -3.66 -44.30
C TYR A 9 -32.73 -4.47 -43.00
N LEU A 10 -32.81 -3.85 -41.81
CA LEU A 10 -32.70 -4.61 -40.54
C LEU A 10 -34.04 -5.11 -40.00
N TRP A 11 -35.12 -4.34 -40.14
CA TRP A 11 -36.42 -4.68 -39.54
C TRP A 11 -37.61 -4.28 -40.44
N PRO A 12 -37.64 -4.70 -41.72
CA PRO A 12 -38.74 -4.38 -42.63
C PRO A 12 -40.09 -4.90 -42.13
N ASN A 13 -40.10 -6.02 -41.38
CA ASN A 13 -41.32 -6.68 -40.89
C ASN A 13 -41.76 -6.25 -39.48
N SER A 14 -40.98 -5.42 -38.76
CA SER A 14 -41.34 -4.97 -37.41
C SER A 14 -41.14 -3.46 -37.22
N PRO A 15 -42.11 -2.64 -37.67
CA PRO A 15 -42.12 -1.19 -37.46
C PRO A 15 -42.03 -0.78 -35.99
N TRP A 16 -42.63 -1.60 -35.12
CA TRP A 16 -42.64 -1.36 -33.67
C TRP A 16 -41.22 -1.37 -33.08
N TRP A 17 -40.41 -2.37 -33.45
CA TRP A 17 -39.02 -2.44 -32.98
C TRP A 17 -38.17 -1.31 -33.57
N GLY A 18 -38.31 -1.02 -34.87
CA GLY A 18 -37.54 0.05 -35.52
C GLY A 18 -37.73 1.42 -34.88
N ASN A 19 -38.95 1.76 -34.45
CA ASN A 19 -39.24 3.03 -33.78
C ASN A 19 -38.74 3.04 -32.32
N ASN A 20 -38.93 1.96 -31.57
CA ASN A 20 -38.54 1.92 -30.16
C ASN A 20 -37.04 1.71 -29.93
N ALA A 21 -36.36 1.00 -30.85
CA ALA A 21 -34.92 0.78 -30.80
C ALA A 21 -34.13 2.10 -30.79
N ILE A 22 -34.62 3.12 -31.49
CA ILE A 22 -34.03 4.46 -31.52
C ILE A 22 -33.93 5.05 -30.10
N ASN A 23 -35.05 5.04 -29.38
CA ASN A 23 -35.11 5.60 -28.03
C ASN A 23 -34.31 4.72 -27.05
N PHE A 24 -34.40 3.39 -27.19
CA PHE A 24 -33.61 2.45 -26.40
C PHE A 24 -32.10 2.71 -26.51
N PHE A 25 -31.58 2.77 -27.74
CA PHE A 25 -30.15 3.04 -27.97
C PHE A 25 -29.76 4.46 -27.57
N MET A 26 -30.65 5.44 -27.66
CA MET A 26 -30.39 6.79 -27.17
C MET A 26 -30.16 6.81 -25.65
N PHE A 27 -31.06 6.21 -24.85
CA PHE A 27 -30.88 6.14 -23.39
C PHE A 27 -29.68 5.29 -22.99
N PHE A 28 -29.45 4.18 -23.71
CA PHE A 28 -28.28 3.33 -23.50
C PHE A 28 -26.96 4.05 -23.79
N ALA A 29 -26.90 4.84 -24.87
CA ALA A 29 -25.75 5.66 -25.20
C ALA A 29 -25.51 6.75 -24.13
N CYS A 30 -26.58 7.44 -23.68
CA CYS A 30 -26.47 8.40 -22.58
C CYS A 30 -25.93 7.76 -21.30
N PHE A 31 -26.47 6.61 -20.91
CA PHE A 31 -25.99 5.86 -19.75
C PHE A 31 -24.50 5.52 -19.87
N SER A 32 -24.09 5.03 -21.04
CA SER A 32 -22.70 4.68 -21.33
C SER A 32 -21.76 5.88 -21.27
N VAL A 33 -22.17 7.03 -21.81
CA VAL A 33 -21.40 8.29 -21.77
C VAL A 33 -21.27 8.79 -20.33
N ILE A 34 -22.33 8.75 -19.52
CA ILE A 34 -22.26 9.16 -18.12
C ILE A 34 -21.31 8.24 -17.34
N LEU A 35 -21.40 6.92 -17.55
CA LEU A 35 -20.52 5.95 -16.91
C LEU A 35 -19.06 6.18 -17.31
N PHE A 36 -18.80 6.39 -18.60
CA PHE A 36 -17.49 6.70 -19.14
C PHE A 36 -16.91 7.98 -18.53
N ALA A 37 -17.68 9.07 -18.52
CA ALA A 37 -17.25 10.35 -17.96
C ALA A 37 -16.91 10.23 -16.47
N ARG A 38 -17.72 9.50 -15.68
CA ARG A 38 -17.47 9.31 -14.24
C ARG A 38 -16.27 8.42 -13.93
N ASN A 39 -15.91 7.49 -14.82
CA ASN A 39 -14.76 6.61 -14.62
C ASN A 39 -13.44 7.28 -15.03
N ILE A 40 -13.45 8.03 -16.14
CA ILE A 40 -12.23 8.69 -16.62
C ILE A 40 -11.94 9.97 -15.83
N LEU A 41 -12.97 10.74 -15.48
CA LEU A 41 -12.78 11.99 -14.77
C LEU A 41 -12.90 11.74 -13.27
N PRO A 42 -11.97 12.28 -12.44
CA PRO A 42 -12.09 12.27 -10.99
C PRO A 42 -13.14 13.29 -10.51
N VAL A 43 -14.37 13.21 -11.03
CA VAL A 43 -15.48 14.14 -10.74
C VAL A 43 -15.83 14.12 -9.25
N LYS A 44 -15.70 12.96 -8.61
CA LYS A 44 -15.95 12.79 -7.16
C LYS A 44 -15.05 13.68 -6.30
N GLU A 45 -13.78 13.81 -6.66
CA GLU A 45 -12.79 14.60 -5.93
C GLU A 45 -12.83 16.07 -6.35
N HIS A 46 -13.05 16.31 -7.63
CA HIS A 46 -12.96 17.66 -8.18
C HIS A 46 -14.25 18.48 -8.07
N ALA A 47 -15.42 17.83 -8.16
CA ALA A 47 -16.73 18.46 -8.23
C ALA A 47 -17.84 17.53 -7.66
N PRO A 48 -17.89 17.33 -6.33
CA PRO A 48 -18.79 16.35 -5.70
C PRO A 48 -20.28 16.64 -5.91
N CYS A 49 -20.66 17.91 -6.12
CA CYS A 49 -22.04 18.28 -6.47
C CYS A 49 -22.42 17.75 -7.85
N LEU A 50 -21.52 17.87 -8.84
CA LEU A 50 -21.76 17.37 -10.20
C LEU A 50 -21.78 15.84 -10.24
N ASP A 51 -20.95 15.14 -9.44
CA ASP A 51 -21.03 13.66 -9.34
C ASP A 51 -22.39 13.18 -8.84
N LYS A 52 -23.00 13.89 -7.88
CA LYS A 52 -24.36 13.56 -7.40
C LYS A 52 -25.39 13.65 -8.51
N PHE A 53 -25.37 14.74 -9.29
CA PHE A 53 -26.28 14.91 -10.43
C PHE A 53 -26.03 13.86 -11.52
N LEU A 54 -24.77 13.60 -11.89
CA LEU A 54 -24.44 12.55 -12.85
C LEU A 54 -24.90 11.17 -12.37
N ARG A 55 -24.82 10.88 -11.06
CA ARG A 55 -25.32 9.63 -10.50
C ARG A 55 -26.85 9.53 -10.58
N LEU A 56 -27.56 10.62 -10.28
CA LEU A 56 -29.01 10.66 -10.43
C LEU A 56 -29.43 10.43 -11.88
N LEU A 57 -28.75 11.09 -12.83
CA LEU A 57 -28.95 10.90 -14.27
C LEU A 57 -28.63 9.49 -14.74
N MET A 58 -27.57 8.86 -14.19
CA MET A 58 -27.22 7.48 -14.50
C MET A 58 -28.33 6.50 -14.05
N ILE A 59 -28.89 6.69 -12.85
CA ILE A 59 -30.00 5.87 -12.37
C ILE A 59 -31.26 6.11 -13.22
N PHE A 60 -31.53 7.38 -13.54
CA PHE A 60 -32.67 7.75 -14.39
C PHE A 60 -32.55 7.15 -15.79
N THR A 61 -31.39 7.27 -16.44
CA THR A 61 -31.15 6.69 -17.77
C THR A 61 -31.21 5.17 -17.74
N ALA A 62 -30.64 4.52 -16.72
CA ALA A 62 -30.76 3.07 -16.54
C ALA A 62 -32.22 2.61 -16.41
N PHE A 63 -33.04 3.34 -15.66
CA PHE A 63 -34.47 3.08 -15.53
C PHE A 63 -35.24 3.35 -16.83
N MET A 64 -34.84 4.38 -17.59
CA MET A 64 -35.51 4.74 -18.84
C MET A 64 -35.23 3.77 -19.99
N ILE A 65 -34.15 2.99 -19.96
CA ILE A 65 -33.83 1.99 -20.99
C ILE A 65 -34.99 0.98 -21.22
N PRO A 66 -35.48 0.24 -20.20
CA PRO A 66 -36.63 -0.65 -20.38
C PRO A 66 -37.95 0.09 -20.60
N VAL A 67 -38.11 1.26 -19.98
CA VAL A 67 -39.34 2.08 -20.07
C VAL A 67 -39.53 2.66 -21.48
N ALA A 68 -38.43 2.97 -22.17
CA ALA A 68 -38.44 3.47 -23.54
C ALA A 68 -39.01 2.47 -24.55
N LEU A 69 -39.10 1.18 -24.21
CA LEU A 69 -39.74 0.16 -25.06
C LEU A 69 -41.26 0.13 -24.92
N VAL A 70 -41.82 0.71 -23.85
CA VAL A 70 -43.25 0.65 -23.53
C VAL A 70 -43.93 2.01 -23.74
N ILE A 71 -43.20 3.12 -23.57
CA ILE A 71 -43.73 4.48 -23.72
C ILE A 71 -43.95 4.85 -25.20
N HIS A 72 -44.94 5.71 -25.42
CA HIS A 72 -45.23 6.30 -26.73
C HIS A 72 -44.01 7.03 -27.32
N PHE A 73 -43.66 6.74 -28.58
CA PHE A 73 -42.45 7.20 -29.26
C PHE A 73 -42.16 8.71 -29.10
N THR A 74 -43.16 9.56 -29.32
CA THR A 74 -43.01 11.03 -29.25
C THR A 74 -42.63 11.53 -27.85
N SER A 75 -43.17 10.91 -26.81
CA SER A 75 -42.86 11.29 -25.41
C SER A 75 -41.46 10.82 -25.04
N ALA A 76 -41.09 9.59 -25.40
CA ALA A 76 -39.75 9.05 -25.18
C ALA A 76 -38.67 9.87 -25.89
N MET A 77 -38.92 10.31 -27.14
CA MET A 77 -37.98 11.14 -27.89
C MET A 77 -37.76 12.52 -27.25
N LYS A 78 -38.84 13.20 -26.82
CA LYS A 78 -38.73 14.50 -26.11
C LYS A 78 -37.94 14.36 -24.80
N MET A 79 -38.20 13.31 -24.03
CA MET A 79 -37.48 13.03 -22.79
C MET A 79 -36.01 12.69 -23.05
N GLY A 80 -35.73 11.90 -24.10
CA GLY A 80 -34.38 11.52 -24.51
C GLY A 80 -33.54 12.74 -24.90
N ILE A 81 -34.06 13.62 -25.76
CA ILE A 81 -33.39 14.86 -26.16
C ILE A 81 -33.12 15.75 -24.93
N THR A 82 -34.11 15.90 -24.05
CA THR A 82 -33.94 16.69 -22.82
C THR A 82 -32.84 16.11 -21.93
N THR A 83 -32.76 14.78 -21.83
CA THR A 83 -31.76 14.08 -21.04
C THR A 83 -30.36 14.22 -21.63
N VAL A 84 -30.22 14.14 -22.96
CA VAL A 84 -28.96 14.42 -23.67
C VAL A 84 -28.48 15.84 -23.38
N MET A 85 -29.37 16.84 -23.47
CA MET A 85 -29.02 18.24 -23.23
C MET A 85 -28.59 18.49 -21.78
N ILE A 86 -29.31 17.93 -20.81
CA ILE A 86 -28.93 18.02 -19.38
C ILE A 86 -27.58 17.34 -19.15
N THR A 87 -27.37 16.16 -19.73
CA THR A 87 -26.12 15.40 -19.58
C THR A 87 -24.93 16.18 -20.15
N ALA A 88 -25.07 16.73 -21.37
CA ALA A 88 -24.09 17.61 -21.98
C ALA A 88 -23.78 18.84 -21.10
N GLY A 89 -24.83 19.48 -20.56
CA GLY A 89 -24.72 20.66 -19.70
C GLY A 89 -24.01 20.41 -18.37
N ILE A 90 -23.95 19.16 -17.89
CA ILE A 90 -23.25 18.78 -16.66
C ILE A 90 -21.83 18.26 -16.96
N ILE A 91 -21.65 17.49 -18.04
CA ILE A 91 -20.34 16.94 -18.41
C ILE A 91 -19.37 18.06 -18.81
N LEU A 92 -19.82 19.05 -19.60
CA LEU A 92 -19.00 20.19 -20.00
C LEU A 92 -18.31 20.91 -18.83
N PRO A 93 -19.03 21.38 -17.79
CA PRO A 93 -18.39 22.00 -16.63
C PRO A 93 -17.55 21.00 -15.83
N ALA A 94 -17.94 19.72 -15.73
CA ALA A 94 -17.11 18.71 -15.05
C ALA A 94 -15.74 18.53 -15.72
N VAL A 95 -15.72 18.50 -17.06
CA VAL A 95 -14.50 18.45 -17.88
C VAL A 95 -13.67 19.72 -17.67
N LEU A 96 -14.30 20.90 -17.73
CA LEU A 96 -13.60 22.18 -17.57
C LEU A 96 -12.98 22.33 -16.17
N ILE A 97 -13.70 21.95 -15.11
CA ILE A 97 -13.19 21.98 -13.74
C ILE A 97 -12.01 21.00 -13.59
N SER A 98 -12.12 19.80 -14.16
CA SER A 98 -11.04 18.79 -14.11
C SER A 98 -9.80 19.24 -14.88
N TRP A 99 -9.99 19.91 -16.02
CA TRP A 99 -8.89 20.51 -16.78
C TRP A 99 -8.19 21.62 -15.98
N ARG A 100 -8.94 22.52 -15.32
CA ARG A 100 -8.36 23.56 -14.45
C ARG A 100 -7.59 22.99 -13.25
N LYS A 101 -7.95 21.79 -12.78
CA LYS A 101 -7.22 21.07 -11.73
C LYS A 101 -6.03 20.24 -12.26
N ASN A 102 -5.50 20.58 -13.44
CA ASN A 102 -4.32 19.95 -14.06
C ASN A 102 -4.46 18.45 -14.38
N TYR A 103 -5.68 17.92 -14.48
CA TYR A 103 -5.89 16.54 -14.93
C TYR A 103 -5.66 16.43 -16.44
N ARG A 104 -4.53 15.83 -16.85
CA ARG A 104 -4.11 15.74 -18.26
C ARG A 104 -5.15 15.04 -19.16
N PRO A 105 -5.76 13.91 -18.75
CA PRO A 105 -6.74 13.22 -19.60
C PRO A 105 -7.97 14.07 -19.94
N ALA A 106 -8.37 15.01 -19.07
CA ALA A 106 -9.53 15.87 -19.29
C ALA A 106 -9.37 16.79 -20.53
N ARG A 107 -8.13 17.10 -20.94
CA ARG A 107 -7.86 17.96 -22.12
C ARG A 107 -8.33 17.31 -23.42
N TYR A 108 -8.07 16.01 -23.57
CA TYR A 108 -8.47 15.26 -24.76
C TYR A 108 -9.99 15.14 -24.86
N LEU A 109 -10.68 14.91 -23.74
CA LEU A 109 -12.14 14.89 -23.71
C LEU A 109 -12.75 16.26 -24.03
N PHE A 110 -12.16 17.35 -23.53
CA PHE A 110 -12.62 18.69 -23.86
C PHE A 110 -12.48 18.98 -25.37
N LEU A 111 -11.32 18.66 -25.94
CA LEU A 111 -11.07 18.82 -27.37
C LEU A 111 -12.03 17.98 -28.20
N ALA A 112 -12.25 16.71 -27.83
CA ALA A 112 -13.20 15.82 -28.49
C ALA A 112 -14.59 16.46 -28.56
N TRP A 113 -15.04 17.01 -27.43
CA TRP A 113 -16.32 17.70 -27.34
C TRP A 113 -16.41 18.96 -28.20
N VAL A 114 -15.34 19.74 -28.28
CA VAL A 114 -15.27 20.95 -29.12
C VAL A 114 -15.36 20.59 -30.59
N PHE A 115 -14.63 19.56 -31.05
CA PHE A 115 -14.67 19.12 -32.45
C PHE A 115 -16.04 18.57 -32.84
N LEU A 116 -16.66 17.75 -31.99
CA LEU A 116 -18.02 17.28 -32.25
C LEU A 116 -19.00 18.45 -32.31
N SER A 117 -18.95 19.34 -31.31
CA SER A 117 -19.84 20.51 -31.25
C SER A 117 -19.68 21.42 -32.46
N ALA A 118 -18.45 21.66 -32.92
CA ALA A 118 -18.17 22.45 -34.12
C ALA A 118 -18.77 21.78 -35.38
N GLY A 119 -18.67 20.46 -35.50
CA GLY A 119 -19.30 19.69 -36.58
C GLY A 119 -20.83 19.77 -36.55
N THR A 120 -21.42 19.67 -35.35
CA THR A 120 -22.87 19.83 -35.14
C THR A 120 -23.35 21.23 -35.51
N VAL A 121 -22.67 22.28 -35.02
CA VAL A 121 -23.02 23.69 -35.33
C VAL A 121 -22.92 23.97 -36.83
N SER A 122 -21.87 23.47 -37.50
CA SER A 122 -21.69 23.62 -38.94
C SER A 122 -22.84 22.97 -39.73
N THR A 123 -23.26 21.77 -39.30
CA THR A 123 -24.36 21.02 -39.94
C THR A 123 -25.71 21.71 -39.69
N ILE A 124 -25.96 22.21 -38.48
CA ILE A 124 -27.20 22.93 -38.16
C ILE A 124 -27.28 24.27 -38.90
N GLY A 125 -26.17 25.03 -38.93
CA GLY A 125 -26.13 26.32 -39.63
C GLY A 125 -26.37 26.17 -41.14
N ARG A 126 -25.91 25.07 -41.72
CA ARG A 126 -26.26 24.68 -43.10
C ARG A 126 -27.76 24.39 -43.24
N SER A 127 -28.35 23.59 -42.36
CA SER A 127 -29.79 23.29 -42.38
C SER A 127 -30.67 24.53 -42.22
N LEU A 128 -30.16 25.57 -41.55
CA LEU A 128 -30.83 26.87 -41.40
C LEU A 128 -30.58 27.82 -42.59
N GLY A 129 -29.79 27.41 -43.58
CA GLY A 129 -29.45 28.24 -44.76
C GLY A 129 -28.45 29.37 -44.46
N VAL A 130 -27.81 29.37 -43.29
CA VAL A 130 -26.84 30.40 -42.88
C VAL A 130 -25.47 30.17 -43.53
N PHE A 131 -25.09 28.91 -43.74
CA PHE A 131 -23.82 28.56 -44.37
C PHE A 131 -24.01 28.01 -45.79
N PRO A 132 -23.12 28.35 -46.73
CA PRO A 132 -23.12 27.77 -48.07
C PRO A 132 -22.76 26.29 -48.03
N ASP A 133 -23.31 25.52 -48.98
CA ASP A 133 -23.02 24.10 -49.16
C ASP A 133 -21.55 23.89 -49.53
N ASN A 134 -20.72 23.58 -48.52
CA ASN A 134 -19.33 23.16 -48.71
C ASN A 134 -19.08 21.81 -48.03
N LEU A 135 -17.94 21.17 -48.34
CA LEU A 135 -17.58 19.86 -47.79
C LEU A 135 -17.54 19.85 -46.25
N ALA A 136 -17.12 20.96 -45.63
CA ALA A 136 -17.04 21.10 -44.18
C ALA A 136 -18.42 21.15 -43.51
N THR A 137 -19.41 21.77 -44.15
CA THR A 137 -20.81 21.80 -43.68
C THR A 137 -21.59 20.55 -44.07
N LEU A 138 -21.22 19.90 -45.19
CA LEU A 138 -21.86 18.69 -45.70
C LEU A 138 -21.48 17.48 -44.85
N TYR A 139 -20.19 17.34 -44.52
CA TYR A 139 -19.64 16.23 -43.74
C TYR A 139 -19.20 16.64 -42.32
N GLY A 140 -19.60 17.82 -41.85
CA GLY A 140 -19.12 18.39 -40.59
C GLY A 140 -19.33 17.48 -39.38
N ILE A 141 -20.51 16.89 -39.26
CA ILE A 141 -20.80 15.95 -38.17
C ILE A 141 -20.00 14.64 -38.29
N GLN A 142 -19.70 14.15 -39.51
CA GLN A 142 -18.89 12.94 -39.72
C GLN A 142 -17.40 13.19 -39.42
N ILE A 143 -16.88 14.35 -39.83
CA ILE A 143 -15.51 14.75 -39.53
C ILE A 143 -15.37 14.97 -38.02
N GLY A 144 -16.31 15.69 -37.41
CA GLY A 144 -16.35 15.96 -35.98
C GLY A 144 -16.41 14.68 -35.13
N SER A 145 -17.27 13.73 -35.48
CA SER A 145 -17.38 12.46 -34.76
C SER A 145 -16.16 11.54 -34.95
N THR A 146 -15.52 11.58 -36.13
CA THR A 146 -14.28 10.82 -36.36
C THR A 146 -13.14 11.37 -35.49
N LEU A 147 -12.98 12.69 -35.46
CA LEU A 147 -11.99 13.35 -34.59
C LEU A 147 -12.29 13.13 -33.12
N GLU A 148 -13.57 13.18 -32.72
CA GLU A 148 -14.00 12.89 -31.37
C GLU A 148 -13.55 11.49 -30.93
N VAL A 149 -13.82 10.44 -31.73
CA VAL A 149 -13.44 9.07 -31.39
C VAL A 149 -11.92 8.92 -31.27
N ILE A 150 -11.14 9.53 -32.17
CA ILE A 150 -9.68 9.51 -32.11
C ILE A 150 -9.19 10.17 -30.80
N LEU A 151 -9.74 11.34 -30.47
CA LEU A 151 -9.37 12.08 -29.26
C LEU A 151 -9.81 11.37 -27.98
N LEU A 152 -10.99 10.74 -27.96
CA LEU A 152 -11.47 9.93 -26.85
C LEU A 152 -10.57 8.71 -26.64
N SER A 153 -10.12 8.06 -27.72
CA SER A 153 -9.18 6.93 -27.64
C SER A 153 -7.84 7.37 -27.04
N LEU A 154 -7.30 8.51 -27.50
CA LEU A 154 -6.06 9.07 -26.95
C LEU A 154 -6.22 9.47 -25.48
N GLY A 155 -7.34 10.09 -25.12
CA GLY A 155 -7.68 10.44 -23.75
C GLY A 155 -7.81 9.22 -22.83
N LEU A 156 -8.39 8.12 -23.35
CA LEU A 156 -8.48 6.86 -22.63
C LEU A 156 -7.11 6.22 -22.43
N ALA A 157 -6.23 6.26 -23.43
CA ALA A 157 -4.86 5.76 -23.32
C ALA A 157 -4.06 6.52 -22.24
N ASP A 158 -4.15 7.85 -22.22
CA ASP A 158 -3.51 8.68 -21.19
C ASP A 158 -4.11 8.40 -19.79
N TYR A 159 -5.44 8.22 -19.71
CA TYR A 159 -6.11 7.80 -18.47
C TYR A 159 -5.58 6.45 -17.96
N MET A 160 -5.46 5.44 -18.82
CA MET A 160 -4.93 4.14 -18.45
C MET A 160 -3.48 4.24 -17.96
N TYR A 161 -2.65 5.05 -18.60
CA TYR A 161 -1.28 5.29 -18.18
C TYR A 161 -1.22 5.92 -16.77
N VAL A 162 -2.02 6.95 -16.51
CA VAL A 162 -2.10 7.60 -15.19
C VAL A 162 -2.57 6.61 -14.13
N LEU A 163 -3.59 5.80 -14.44
CA LEU A 163 -4.13 4.80 -13.53
C LEU A 163 -3.09 3.73 -13.19
N GLN A 164 -2.34 3.26 -14.18
CA GLN A 164 -1.32 2.24 -13.99
C GLN A 164 -0.12 2.77 -13.19
N LYS A 165 0.34 3.98 -13.50
CA LYS A 165 1.38 4.65 -12.73
C LYS A 165 0.99 4.84 -11.26
N GLY A 166 -0.26 5.23 -10.99
CA GLY A 166 -0.77 5.35 -9.62
C GLY A 166 -0.77 4.03 -8.86
N LYS A 167 -1.08 2.91 -9.53
CA LYS A 167 -1.00 1.56 -8.93
C LYS A 167 0.45 1.15 -8.65
N GLU A 168 1.35 1.36 -9.60
CA GLU A 168 2.78 1.06 -9.44
C GLU A 168 3.38 1.85 -8.27
N GLU A 169 3.09 3.15 -8.16
CA GLU A 169 3.54 3.99 -7.04
C GLU A 169 2.98 3.49 -5.69
N ALA A 170 1.74 3.03 -5.65
CA ALA A 170 1.14 2.46 -4.45
C ALA A 170 1.78 1.11 -4.07
N GLU A 171 2.07 0.24 -5.05
CA GLU A 171 2.74 -1.03 -4.82
C GLU A 171 4.19 -0.84 -4.32
N VAL A 172 4.95 0.06 -4.94
CA VAL A 172 6.31 0.40 -4.49
C VAL A 172 6.27 0.93 -3.07
N ARG A 173 5.32 1.81 -2.74
CA ARG A 173 5.15 2.33 -1.37
C ARG A 173 4.88 1.21 -0.37
N ASN A 174 3.98 0.28 -0.68
CA ASN A 174 3.70 -0.85 0.19
C ASN A 174 4.93 -1.74 0.39
N ARG A 175 5.66 -2.07 -0.69
CA ARG A 175 6.91 -2.85 -0.59
C ARG A 175 7.98 -2.16 0.23
N THR A 176 8.11 -0.83 0.14
CA THR A 176 9.05 -0.07 0.98
C THR A 176 8.67 -0.13 2.45
N LEU A 177 7.38 -0.01 2.77
CA LEU A 177 6.88 -0.11 4.14
C LEU A 177 7.08 -1.53 4.72
N GLU A 178 6.88 -2.57 3.91
CA GLU A 178 7.15 -3.96 4.28
C GLU A 178 8.65 -4.23 4.48
N ALA A 179 9.50 -3.71 3.59
CA ALA A 179 10.94 -3.85 3.74
C ALA A 179 11.46 -3.11 4.99
N GLU A 180 10.90 -1.94 5.32
CA GLU A 180 11.22 -1.22 6.54
C GLU A 180 10.76 -1.96 7.79
N SER A 181 9.56 -2.55 7.79
CA SER A 181 9.06 -3.34 8.92
C SER A 181 9.89 -4.60 9.13
N GLN A 182 10.27 -5.30 8.06
CA GLN A 182 11.17 -6.45 8.12
C GLN A 182 12.56 -6.08 8.65
N LYS A 183 13.13 -4.95 8.22
CA LYS A 183 14.41 -4.46 8.75
C LYS A 183 14.35 -4.15 10.24
N ARG A 184 13.24 -3.57 10.71
CA ARG A 184 13.04 -3.30 12.14
C ARG A 184 12.97 -4.59 12.96
N LEU A 185 12.21 -5.57 12.48
CA LEU A 185 12.12 -6.89 13.11
C LEU A 185 13.49 -7.59 13.12
N LEU A 186 14.24 -7.54 12.02
CA LEU A 186 15.58 -8.12 11.96
C LEU A 186 16.53 -7.42 12.95
N ALA A 187 16.51 -6.10 13.03
CA ALA A 187 17.33 -5.35 13.99
C ALA A 187 16.97 -5.72 15.44
N GLU A 188 15.69 -5.91 15.75
CA GLU A 188 15.21 -6.33 17.06
C GLU A 188 15.68 -7.77 17.38
N THR A 189 15.52 -8.71 16.46
CA THR A 189 16.00 -10.10 16.64
C THR A 189 17.53 -10.17 16.80
N LEU A 190 18.29 -9.37 16.04
CA LEU A 190 19.74 -9.25 16.19
C LEU A 190 20.12 -8.68 17.56
N ASN A 191 19.39 -7.68 18.04
CA ASN A 191 19.61 -7.11 19.36
C ASN A 191 19.38 -8.16 20.45
N GLU A 192 18.28 -8.92 20.38
CA GLU A 192 17.99 -10.01 21.32
C GLU A 192 19.04 -11.13 21.26
N LEU A 193 19.50 -11.54 20.07
CA LEU A 193 20.60 -12.50 19.92
C LEU A 193 21.92 -11.98 20.53
N SER A 194 22.21 -10.68 20.35
CA SER A 194 23.41 -10.05 20.92
C SER A 194 23.39 -10.03 22.45
N LYS A 195 22.21 -9.82 23.07
CA LYS A 195 22.03 -9.92 24.51
C LYS A 195 22.26 -11.35 25.01
N ALA A 196 21.68 -12.35 24.33
CA ALA A 196 21.84 -13.75 24.69
C ALA A 196 23.30 -14.23 24.60
N THR A 197 24.00 -13.87 23.52
CA THR A 197 25.42 -14.19 23.34
C THR A 197 26.31 -13.48 24.37
N ALA A 198 26.03 -12.23 24.72
CA ALA A 198 26.76 -11.50 25.77
C ALA A 198 26.57 -12.11 27.18
N VAL A 199 25.41 -12.71 27.47
CA VAL A 199 25.18 -13.45 28.72
C VAL A 199 25.97 -14.77 28.71
N SER A 200 25.91 -15.52 27.61
CA SER A 200 26.66 -16.77 27.47
C SER A 200 28.18 -16.57 27.64
N GLY A 201 28.75 -15.52 27.03
CA GLY A 201 30.16 -15.17 27.22
C GLY A 201 30.52 -14.80 28.67
N ARG A 202 29.62 -14.11 29.39
CA ARG A 202 29.80 -13.86 30.83
C ARG A 202 29.84 -15.16 31.64
N ILE A 203 28.94 -16.10 31.37
CA ILE A 203 28.92 -17.41 32.04
C ILE A 203 30.23 -18.18 31.78
N GLU A 204 30.74 -18.17 30.55
CA GLU A 204 32.00 -18.84 30.20
C GLU A 204 33.19 -18.22 30.96
N SER A 205 33.23 -16.89 31.08
CA SER A 205 34.28 -16.20 31.85
C SER A 205 34.24 -16.54 33.34
N ILE A 206 33.04 -16.65 33.93
CA ILE A 206 32.85 -17.05 35.31
C ILE A 206 33.32 -18.49 35.52
N SER A 207 32.97 -19.40 34.60
CA SER A 207 33.42 -20.79 34.65
C SER A 207 34.95 -20.91 34.62
N LYS A 208 35.62 -20.18 33.73
CA LYS A 208 37.09 -20.12 33.66
C LYS A 208 37.71 -19.60 34.96
N ASN A 209 37.18 -18.51 35.51
CA ASN A 209 37.66 -17.96 36.77
C ASN A 209 37.48 -18.95 37.93
N LEU A 210 36.32 -19.60 38.02
CA LEU A 210 36.04 -20.61 39.04
C LEU A 210 37.02 -21.78 38.95
N LEU A 211 37.35 -22.25 37.73
CA LEU A 211 38.36 -23.30 37.53
C LEU A 211 39.74 -22.88 38.02
N VAL A 212 40.14 -21.62 37.80
CA VAL A 212 41.40 -21.08 38.33
C VAL A 212 41.39 -21.10 39.86
N TYR A 213 40.30 -20.65 40.48
CA TYR A 213 40.13 -20.70 41.94
C TYR A 213 40.17 -22.12 42.49
N ILE A 214 39.44 -23.05 41.87
CA ILE A 214 39.43 -24.47 42.28
C ILE A 214 40.83 -25.07 42.19
N LYS A 215 41.56 -24.86 41.08
CA LYS A 215 42.97 -25.32 40.96
C LYS A 215 43.84 -24.77 42.08
N LYS A 216 43.67 -23.49 42.43
CA LYS A 216 44.41 -22.84 43.53
C LYS A 216 44.06 -23.49 44.87
N LEU A 217 42.78 -23.71 45.16
CA LEU A 217 42.28 -24.38 46.37
C LEU A 217 42.78 -25.82 46.51
N VAL A 218 42.76 -26.60 45.42
CA VAL A 218 43.33 -27.96 45.39
C VAL A 218 44.83 -27.93 45.67
N SER A 219 45.56 -26.95 45.12
CA SER A 219 46.99 -26.76 45.41
C SER A 219 47.24 -26.44 46.89
N TYR A 220 46.44 -25.57 47.51
CA TYR A 220 46.53 -25.29 48.95
C TYR A 220 46.20 -26.53 49.79
N HIS A 221 45.19 -27.29 49.42
CA HIS A 221 44.83 -28.52 50.11
C HIS A 221 45.95 -29.57 50.03
N HIS A 222 46.52 -29.78 48.85
CA HIS A 222 47.65 -30.69 48.66
C HIS A 222 48.89 -30.26 49.46
N ALA A 223 49.20 -28.96 49.51
CA ALA A 223 50.27 -28.41 50.34
C ALA A 223 50.02 -28.60 51.85
N CYS A 224 48.78 -28.41 52.31
CA CYS A 224 48.40 -28.58 53.72
C CYS A 224 48.45 -30.05 54.16
N VAL A 225 48.02 -30.98 53.30
CA VAL A 225 48.15 -32.44 53.54
C VAL A 225 49.62 -32.84 53.64
N LEU A 226 50.48 -32.33 52.75
CA LEU A 226 51.93 -32.58 52.80
C LEU A 226 52.59 -32.01 54.07
N LEU A 227 52.16 -30.83 54.53
CA LEU A 227 52.65 -30.24 55.78
C LEU A 227 52.22 -31.09 57.00
N LYS A 228 50.95 -31.52 57.06
CA LYS A 228 50.49 -32.45 58.10
C LYS A 228 51.27 -33.77 58.08
N GLN A 229 51.60 -34.30 56.90
CA GLN A 229 52.37 -35.53 56.79
C GLN A 229 53.82 -35.33 57.27
N LYS A 230 54.45 -34.19 56.93
CA LYS A 230 55.78 -33.80 57.45
C LYS A 230 55.78 -33.62 58.96
N ASP A 231 54.75 -32.99 59.52
CA ASP A 231 54.66 -32.76 60.96
C ASP A 231 54.43 -34.07 61.74
N VAL A 232 53.64 -35.02 61.19
CA VAL A 232 53.49 -36.38 61.75
C VAL A 232 54.81 -37.17 61.68
N PHE A 233 55.56 -37.07 60.57
CA PHE A 233 56.89 -37.67 60.48
C PHE A 233 57.89 -37.04 61.47
N ARG A 234 57.80 -35.72 61.68
CA ARG A 234 58.64 -34.99 62.64
C ARG A 234 58.28 -35.32 64.09
N TYR A 235 57.00 -35.57 64.38
CA TYR A 235 56.52 -36.08 65.67
C TYR A 235 56.97 -37.52 65.94
N MET A 236 56.91 -38.41 64.93
CA MET A 236 57.45 -39.77 65.07
C MET A 236 58.97 -39.79 65.26
N ALA A 237 59.71 -38.90 64.58
CA ALA A 237 61.14 -38.75 64.81
C ALA A 237 61.46 -38.23 66.22
N CYS A 238 60.66 -37.30 66.76
CA CYS A 238 60.82 -36.77 68.11
C CYS A 238 60.43 -37.77 69.23
N CYS A 239 59.57 -38.75 68.95
CA CYS A 239 59.27 -39.84 69.89
C CYS A 239 60.36 -40.93 69.91
N ASN A 240 61.22 -41.00 68.90
CA ASN A 240 62.34 -41.95 68.87
C ASN A 240 63.58 -41.38 69.58
N ASP A 241 63.73 -40.05 69.64
CA ASP A 241 64.80 -39.36 70.36
C ASP A 241 64.26 -38.69 71.63
N ASN A 242 64.51 -39.35 72.77
CA ASN A 242 64.50 -38.83 74.14
C ASN A 242 63.15 -38.64 74.85
N GLY A 243 62.90 -39.58 75.78
CA GLY A 243 62.21 -39.26 77.02
C GLY A 243 62.95 -38.14 77.77
N SER A 244 62.18 -37.32 78.50
CA SER A 244 62.60 -36.18 79.33
C SER A 244 62.77 -34.83 78.62
N LEU A 245 61.67 -34.17 78.21
CA LEU A 245 61.53 -32.70 78.17
C LEU A 245 60.12 -32.27 77.70
N ALA A 246 59.08 -32.72 78.41
CA ALA A 246 57.69 -32.39 78.08
C ALA A 246 56.97 -31.64 79.21
N ARG A 247 57.53 -30.52 79.68
CA ARG A 247 56.80 -29.64 80.63
C ARG A 247 56.84 -28.14 80.33
N ASN A 248 57.43 -27.68 79.22
CA ASN A 248 57.47 -26.25 78.89
C ASN A 248 57.01 -25.84 77.48
N LYS A 249 56.59 -26.78 76.61
CA LYS A 249 56.16 -26.44 75.23
C LYS A 249 54.66 -26.17 75.05
N GLY A 250 53.82 -26.57 76.01
CA GLY A 250 52.37 -26.37 75.91
C GLY A 250 51.90 -24.92 76.03
N LYS A 251 52.76 -24.00 76.50
CA LYS A 251 52.40 -22.58 76.69
C LYS A 251 52.73 -21.70 75.48
N GLN A 252 53.72 -22.08 74.65
CA GLN A 252 54.08 -21.35 73.43
C GLN A 252 53.29 -21.79 72.19
N GLU A 253 52.75 -23.03 72.16
CA GLU A 253 51.94 -23.51 71.03
C GLU A 253 50.51 -22.97 71.02
N GLY A 254 50.01 -22.46 72.15
CA GLY A 254 48.70 -21.81 72.25
C GLY A 254 48.70 -20.40 71.62
N GLU A 255 49.72 -19.60 71.92
CA GLU A 255 49.85 -18.22 71.40
C GLU A 255 50.15 -18.21 69.89
N LEU A 256 50.95 -19.16 69.39
CA LEU A 256 51.26 -19.24 67.96
C LEU A 256 50.06 -19.73 67.12
N ARG A 257 49.14 -20.50 67.71
CA ARG A 257 47.90 -20.93 67.04
C ARG A 257 46.87 -19.81 66.95
N GLU A 258 46.76 -18.94 67.94
CA GLU A 258 45.90 -17.75 67.85
C GLU A 258 46.41 -16.74 66.83
N GLU A 259 47.72 -16.47 66.78
CA GLU A 259 48.30 -15.56 65.76
C GLU A 259 48.13 -16.09 64.33
N LEU A 260 48.26 -17.40 64.12
CA LEU A 260 48.09 -18.00 62.79
C LEU A 260 46.60 -18.07 62.38
N PHE A 261 45.68 -18.22 63.34
CA PHE A 261 44.24 -18.22 63.07
C PHE A 261 43.70 -16.81 62.78
N LEU A 262 44.25 -15.78 63.46
CA LEU A 262 43.93 -14.37 63.20
C LEU A 262 44.43 -13.90 61.83
N LYS A 263 45.65 -14.28 61.41
CA LYS A 263 46.18 -13.94 60.08
C LYS A 263 45.41 -14.59 58.93
N VAL A 264 44.86 -15.78 59.13
CA VAL A 264 44.03 -16.47 58.12
C VAL A 264 42.61 -15.88 58.04
N LEU A 265 42.14 -15.22 59.09
CA LEU A 265 40.86 -14.49 59.09
C LEU A 265 40.97 -13.10 58.46
N GLU A 266 42.09 -12.38 58.65
CA GLU A 266 42.31 -11.08 57.99
C GLU A 266 42.52 -11.20 56.47
N GLU A 267 43.00 -12.34 55.96
CA GLU A 267 43.12 -12.58 54.51
C GLU A 267 41.78 -13.00 53.86
N LYS A 268 40.70 -13.14 54.65
CA LYS A 268 39.34 -13.42 54.19
C LYS A 268 38.39 -12.26 54.55
N GLN A 269 38.44 -11.19 53.78
CA GLN A 269 37.28 -10.41 53.26
C GLN A 269 37.66 -8.95 52.99
N PRO A 270 37.12 -8.32 51.93
CA PRO A 270 36.99 -8.77 50.54
C PRO A 270 38.11 -8.22 49.63
#